data_AF-S4RHM7-F1
#
_entry.id   AF-S4RHM7-F1
#
_cell.length_a   1.000
_cell.length_b   1.000
_cell.length_c   1.000
_cell.angle_alpha   90.00
_cell.angle_beta   90.00
_cell.angle_gamma   90.00
#
_symmetry.space_group_name_H-M   'P 1'
#
loop_
_entity.id
_entity.type
_entity.pdbx_description
1 polymer ?
#
loop_
_entity_poly.entity_id
_entity_poly.type
_entity_poly.pdbx_seq_one_letter_code
_entity_poly.pdbx_strand_id
1 'polypeptide(L)'
;CACPSVSQPYPAMRPYSNGYASHQYSPHKIHTMQGRQQKVYPKPIYSYSCLIAMALKNSKNGSLPVSDIYHFMTENFPYFKTAPDGWKNSVRHNLSLNKCFEKIENKASGGSSRKGCLWTLNPAKVDKMDEEMQKWKRKDPVAIRRSMANP
;
A
#
# COMPACT_ATOMS: atom_id res chain seq x y z
N CYS A 1 -50.29 -30.55 -16.83
CA CYS A 1 -48.94 -29.97 -17.05
C CYS A 1 -48.91 -29.29 -18.41
N ALA A 2 -49.01 -27.96 -18.47
CA ALA A 2 -48.67 -27.14 -19.64
C ALA A 2 -48.68 -25.67 -19.21
N CYS A 3 -47.52 -25.00 -19.27
CA CYS A 3 -47.41 -23.55 -19.18
C CYS A 3 -47.45 -22.98 -20.61
N PRO A 4 -48.28 -21.97 -20.91
CA PRO A 4 -48.14 -21.16 -22.11
C PRO A 4 -47.35 -19.87 -21.85
N SER A 5 -46.66 -19.46 -22.91
CA SER A 5 -45.72 -18.37 -23.08
C SER A 5 -46.37 -16.97 -23.06
N VAL A 6 -45.64 -16.03 -22.44
CA VAL A 6 -45.44 -14.59 -22.77
C VAL A 6 -46.65 -13.72 -23.13
N SER A 7 -46.82 -12.62 -22.37
CA SER A 7 -46.89 -11.22 -22.86
C SER A 7 -47.34 -10.30 -21.73
N GLN A 8 -46.47 -9.45 -21.18
CA GLN A 8 -46.92 -8.21 -20.50
C GLN A 8 -45.94 -7.04 -20.68
N PRO A 9 -46.46 -5.81 -20.78
CA PRO A 9 -45.73 -4.63 -21.25
C PRO A 9 -44.99 -3.88 -20.13
N TYR A 10 -43.94 -3.16 -20.50
CA TYR A 10 -43.17 -2.27 -19.63
C TYR A 10 -44.01 -1.05 -19.17
N PRO A 11 -43.99 -0.69 -17.88
CA PRO A 11 -44.49 0.62 -17.44
C PRO A 11 -43.41 1.71 -17.54
N ALA A 12 -43.82 2.87 -18.05
CA ALA A 12 -43.03 4.08 -18.19
C ALA A 12 -42.55 4.63 -16.84
N MET A 13 -41.25 4.90 -16.72
CA MET A 13 -40.65 5.58 -15.56
C MET A 13 -40.87 7.09 -15.64
N ARG A 14 -41.40 7.67 -14.55
CA ARG A 14 -41.65 9.11 -14.34
C ARG A 14 -40.33 9.87 -14.16
N PRO A 15 -40.27 11.18 -14.45
CA PRO A 15 -39.07 11.98 -14.21
C PRO A 15 -38.92 12.28 -12.72
N TYR A 16 -37.77 11.95 -12.13
CA TYR A 16 -37.42 12.34 -10.76
C TYR A 16 -36.73 13.70 -10.79
N SER A 17 -37.40 14.71 -10.26
CA SER A 17 -36.85 16.03 -9.96
C SER A 17 -36.30 16.10 -8.53
N ASN A 18 -35.19 16.83 -8.41
CA ASN A 18 -34.65 17.53 -7.25
C ASN A 18 -33.79 16.81 -6.19
N GLY A 19 -32.66 17.47 -5.91
CA GLY A 19 -32.13 17.60 -4.56
C GLY A 19 -30.75 17.01 -4.32
N TYR A 20 -29.69 17.58 -4.91
CA TYR A 20 -28.33 17.31 -4.42
C TYR A 20 -28.15 18.01 -3.06
N ALA A 21 -28.51 17.31 -1.99
CA ALA A 21 -28.15 17.71 -0.64
C ALA A 21 -26.63 17.55 -0.47
N SER A 22 -25.93 18.68 -0.30
CA SER A 22 -24.53 18.74 0.06
C SER A 22 -24.30 18.02 1.40
N HIS A 23 -23.77 16.80 1.35
CA HIS A 23 -23.20 16.17 2.53
C HIS A 23 -21.85 16.83 2.81
N GLN A 24 -21.89 17.87 3.64
CA GLN A 24 -20.72 18.47 4.25
C GLN A 24 -20.00 17.40 5.08
N TYR A 25 -18.78 17.04 4.66
CA TYR A 25 -17.86 16.26 5.48
C TYR A 25 -17.52 17.09 6.73
N SER A 26 -18.09 16.72 7.86
CA SER A 26 -17.70 17.25 9.17
C SER A 26 -16.37 16.62 9.58
N PRO A 27 -15.32 17.40 9.89
CA PRO A 27 -14.06 16.86 10.36
C PRO A 27 -14.22 16.44 11.82
N HIS A 28 -14.24 15.13 12.08
CA HIS A 28 -14.19 14.59 13.45
C HIS A 28 -12.95 15.12 14.17
N LYS A 29 -13.19 15.96 15.19
CA LYS A 29 -12.17 16.41 16.13
C LYS A 29 -11.75 15.23 16.99
N ILE A 30 -10.52 14.75 16.79
CA ILE A 30 -9.91 13.77 17.71
C ILE A 30 -9.37 14.53 18.92
N HIS A 31 -9.94 14.19 20.07
CA HIS A 31 -9.58 14.67 21.38
C HIS A 31 -8.11 14.33 21.68
N THR A 32 -7.32 15.36 21.95
CA THR A 32 -5.92 15.27 22.38
C THR A 32 -5.83 14.83 23.84
N MET A 33 -5.18 13.71 24.11
CA MET A 33 -4.62 13.39 25.43
C MET A 33 -3.09 13.27 25.30
N GLN A 34 -2.39 13.98 26.18
CA GLN A 34 -0.96 14.29 26.13
C GLN A 34 -0.04 13.07 26.30
N GLY A 35 1.04 13.01 25.51
CA GLY A 35 2.18 12.11 25.73
C GLY A 35 3.21 12.13 24.60
N ARG A 36 4.31 12.88 24.76
CA ARG A 36 5.36 13.21 23.76
C ARG A 36 4.80 13.87 22.50
N GLN A 37 5.35 15.03 22.13
CA GLN A 37 5.14 15.62 20.79
C GLN A 37 5.72 14.68 19.73
N GLN A 38 5.02 13.59 19.40
CA GLN A 38 5.37 12.74 18.28
C GLN A 38 5.13 13.58 17.04
N LYS A 39 6.23 13.96 16.38
CA LYS A 39 6.19 14.62 15.08
C LYS A 39 5.25 13.81 14.18
N VAL A 40 4.14 14.40 13.77
CA VAL A 40 3.16 13.73 12.92
C VAL A 40 3.76 13.66 11.51
N TYR A 41 4.18 12.47 11.10
CA TYR A 41 4.72 12.25 9.77
C TYR A 41 3.56 12.07 8.77
N PRO A 42 3.56 12.81 7.65
CA PRO A 42 2.54 12.63 6.61
C PRO A 42 2.70 11.27 5.94
N LYS A 43 1.60 10.78 5.35
CA LYS A 43 1.63 9.58 4.52
C LYS A 43 2.64 9.76 3.38
N PRO A 44 3.57 8.81 3.17
CA PRO A 44 4.51 8.90 2.06
C PRO A 44 3.79 8.98 0.71
N ILE A 45 4.32 9.81 -0.19
CA ILE A 45 3.78 9.93 -1.55
C ILE A 45 4.14 8.71 -2.42
N TYR A 46 5.13 7.93 -2.00
CA TYR A 46 5.52 6.69 -2.66
C TYR A 46 4.40 5.65 -2.59
N SER A 47 4.23 4.91 -3.70
CA SER A 47 3.37 3.73 -3.73
C SER A 47 3.95 2.61 -2.84
N TYR A 48 3.12 1.65 -2.44
CA TYR A 48 3.61 0.47 -1.72
C TYR A 48 4.68 -0.28 -2.52
N SER A 49 4.55 -0.36 -3.84
CA SER A 49 5.58 -0.96 -4.70
C SER A 49 6.91 -0.22 -4.59
N CYS A 50 6.92 1.12 -4.63
CA CYS A 50 8.14 1.89 -4.42
C CYS A 50 8.75 1.69 -3.02
N LEU A 51 7.91 1.62 -1.98
CA LEU A 51 8.36 1.41 -0.60
C LEU A 51 8.99 0.03 -0.40
N ILE A 52 8.37 -1.01 -0.96
CA ILE A 52 8.91 -2.39 -0.94
C ILE A 52 10.22 -2.44 -1.71
N ALA A 53 10.28 -1.86 -2.91
CA ALA A 53 11.50 -1.82 -3.71
C ALA A 53 12.64 -1.12 -2.96
N MET A 54 12.35 0.00 -2.29
CA MET A 54 13.33 0.70 -1.47
C MET A 54 13.85 -0.18 -0.33
N ALA A 55 12.98 -0.93 0.36
CA ALA A 55 13.41 -1.86 1.41
C ALA A 55 14.34 -2.95 0.85
N LEU A 56 13.97 -3.57 -0.27
CA LEU A 56 14.76 -4.63 -0.90
C LEU A 56 16.11 -4.13 -1.39
N LYS A 57 16.18 -2.93 -2.00
CA LYS A 57 17.45 -2.31 -2.44
C LYS A 57 18.37 -1.93 -1.29
N ASN A 58 17.83 -1.60 -0.12
CA ASN A 58 18.61 -1.29 1.09
C ASN A 58 19.01 -2.56 1.87
N SER A 59 18.58 -3.75 1.46
CA SER A 59 18.99 -5.00 2.08
C SER A 59 20.38 -5.42 1.61
N LYS A 60 21.16 -6.06 2.50
CA LYS A 60 22.51 -6.53 2.18
C LYS A 60 22.53 -7.60 1.08
N ASN A 61 21.46 -8.39 0.98
CA ASN A 61 21.36 -9.56 0.10
C ASN A 61 20.38 -9.36 -1.06
N GLY A 62 19.84 -8.15 -1.26
CA GLY A 62 18.80 -7.87 -2.25
C GLY A 62 17.44 -8.53 -1.97
N SER A 63 17.31 -9.26 -0.86
CA SER A 63 16.12 -10.00 -0.49
C SER A 63 15.79 -9.87 1.00
N LEU A 64 14.50 -9.83 1.32
CA LEU A 64 14.00 -9.68 2.69
C LEU A 64 12.75 -10.53 2.95
N PRO A 65 12.55 -11.04 4.17
CA PRO A 65 11.26 -11.56 4.59
C PRO A 65 10.25 -10.42 4.76
N VAL A 66 8.96 -10.75 4.74
CA VAL A 66 7.88 -9.75 4.85
C VAL A 66 7.95 -8.96 6.16
N SER A 67 8.40 -9.59 7.25
CA SER A 67 8.63 -8.94 8.55
C SER A 67 9.56 -7.74 8.42
N ASP A 68 10.67 -7.90 7.71
CA ASP A 68 11.72 -6.90 7.62
C ASP A 68 11.30 -5.75 6.70
N ILE A 69 10.44 -6.03 5.72
CA ILE A 69 9.78 -4.98 4.91
C ILE A 69 8.89 -4.11 5.82
N TYR A 70 8.13 -4.71 6.74
CA TYR A 70 7.35 -3.93 7.70
C TYR A 70 8.25 -3.06 8.58
N HIS A 71 9.33 -3.64 9.12
CA HIS A 71 10.29 -2.92 9.96
C HIS A 71 10.91 -1.74 9.20
N PHE A 72 11.44 -1.98 8.01
CA PHE A 72 12.02 -0.93 7.16
C PHE A 72 11.05 0.22 6.93
N MET A 73 9.79 -0.09 6.58
CA MET A 73 8.77 0.94 6.35
C MET A 73 8.48 1.75 7.61
N THR A 74 8.35 1.11 8.77
CA THR A 74 8.09 1.81 10.04
C THR A 74 9.27 2.63 10.54
N GLU A 75 10.50 2.22 10.26
CA GLU A 75 11.71 2.94 10.66
C GLU A 75 11.97 4.15 9.75
N ASN A 76 11.85 3.97 8.44
CA ASN A 76 12.14 5.03 7.47
C ASN A 76 10.96 5.98 7.27
N PHE A 77 9.73 5.50 7.43
CA PHE A 77 8.50 6.28 7.26
C PHE A 77 7.60 6.11 8.50
N PRO A 78 7.79 6.93 9.55
CA PRO A 78 7.14 6.73 10.83
C PRO A 78 5.61 6.80 10.79
N TYR A 79 5.03 7.34 9.71
CA TYR A 79 3.60 7.24 9.42
C TYR A 79 3.05 5.81 9.63
N PHE A 80 3.81 4.77 9.25
CA PHE A 80 3.35 3.38 9.37
C PHE A 80 3.32 2.84 10.81
N LYS A 81 3.93 3.55 11.78
CA LYS A 81 3.85 3.18 13.20
C LYS A 81 2.45 3.39 13.77
N THR A 82 1.71 4.37 13.24
CA THR A 82 0.36 4.74 13.68
C THR A 82 -0.68 4.58 12.58
N ALA A 83 -0.31 3.99 11.45
CA ALA A 83 -1.22 3.78 10.33
C ALA A 83 -2.32 2.74 10.66
N PRO A 84 -3.52 2.87 10.08
CA PRO A 84 -4.62 1.91 10.28
C PRO A 84 -4.24 0.48 9.88
N ASP A 85 -4.88 -0.52 10.49
CA ASP A 85 -4.53 -1.96 10.39
C ASP A 85 -4.58 -2.61 8.99
N GLY A 86 -4.91 -1.87 7.93
CA GLY A 86 -4.92 -2.36 6.55
C GLY A 86 -3.57 -2.33 5.82
N TRP A 87 -2.61 -1.52 6.26
CA TRP A 87 -1.41 -1.26 5.44
C TRP A 87 -0.53 -2.49 5.22
N LYS A 88 -0.43 -3.39 6.21
CA LYS A 88 0.31 -4.65 6.10
C LYS A 88 -0.33 -5.58 5.07
N ASN A 89 -1.66 -5.56 4.96
CA ASN A 89 -2.36 -6.33 3.94
C ASN A 89 -2.06 -5.79 2.54
N SER A 90 -2.05 -4.46 2.37
CA SER A 90 -1.66 -3.81 1.12
C SER A 90 -0.24 -4.18 0.70
N VAL A 91 0.70 -4.30 1.65
CA VAL A 91 2.07 -4.75 1.38
C VAL A 91 2.08 -6.20 0.86
N ARG A 92 1.43 -7.14 1.56
CA ARG A 92 1.36 -8.55 1.13
C ARG A 92 0.70 -8.72 -0.23
N HIS A 93 -0.36 -7.95 -0.47
CA HIS A 93 -1.06 -7.92 -1.76
C HIS A 93 -0.14 -7.42 -2.88
N ASN A 94 0.63 -6.35 -2.66
CA ASN A 94 1.57 -5.82 -3.66
C ASN A 94 2.69 -6.82 -3.99
N LEU A 95 3.23 -7.50 -2.98
CA LEU A 95 4.25 -8.53 -3.18
C LEU A 95 3.76 -9.64 -4.12
N SER A 96 2.50 -10.05 -3.98
CA SER A 96 1.95 -11.14 -4.78
C SER A 96 1.43 -10.68 -6.16
N LEU A 97 0.92 -9.45 -6.26
CA LEU A 97 0.32 -8.92 -7.50
C LEU A 97 1.36 -8.38 -8.48
N ASN A 98 2.41 -7.73 -7.97
CA ASN A 98 3.35 -7.02 -8.82
C ASN A 98 4.51 -7.93 -9.26
N LYS A 99 4.65 -8.12 -10.58
CA LYS A 99 5.73 -8.90 -11.21
C LYS A 99 7.14 -8.35 -10.97
N CYS A 100 7.27 -7.14 -10.41
CA CYS A 100 8.55 -6.61 -9.95
C CYS A 100 9.08 -7.35 -8.72
N PHE A 101 8.25 -8.11 -8.00
CA PHE A 101 8.66 -8.87 -6.84
C PHE A 101 8.49 -10.35 -7.10
N GLU A 102 9.44 -11.14 -6.65
CA GLU A 102 9.40 -12.59 -6.75
C GLU A 102 9.71 -13.22 -5.40
N LYS A 103 9.01 -14.32 -5.13
CA LYS A 103 9.20 -15.13 -3.93
C LYS A 103 10.35 -16.11 -4.22
N ILE A 104 11.36 -16.10 -3.36
CA ILE A 104 12.48 -17.05 -3.43
C ILE A 104 12.42 -18.01 -2.25
N GLU A 105 12.82 -19.25 -2.50
CA GLU A 105 12.97 -20.24 -1.44
C GLU A 105 14.23 -19.93 -0.63
N ASN A 106 14.09 -19.96 0.69
CA ASN A 106 15.21 -19.74 1.58
C ASN A 106 16.10 -21.00 1.57
N LYS A 107 17.19 -20.99 0.79
CA LYS A 107 18.15 -22.11 0.73
C LYS A 107 18.74 -22.48 2.10
N ALA A 108 18.69 -21.58 3.09
CA ALA A 108 19.13 -21.86 4.46
C ALA A 108 18.07 -22.57 5.32
N SER A 109 16.82 -22.73 4.85
CA SER A 109 15.83 -23.55 5.54
C SER A 109 15.97 -25.02 5.14
N GLY A 110 17.03 -25.67 5.60
CA GLY A 110 17.15 -27.13 5.61
C GLY A 110 16.12 -27.75 6.58
N GLY A 111 14.83 -27.64 6.28
CA GLY A 111 13.74 -28.32 6.98
C GLY A 111 13.03 -27.55 8.11
N SER A 112 13.45 -26.33 8.49
CA SER A 112 12.74 -25.56 9.53
C SER A 112 11.75 -24.55 8.92
N SER A 113 10.49 -24.97 8.82
CA SER A 113 9.31 -24.24 8.31
C SER A 113 9.01 -22.89 9.02
N ARG A 114 9.81 -22.46 9.99
CA ARG A 114 9.52 -21.27 10.83
C ARG A 114 10.06 -19.93 10.28
N LYS A 115 10.99 -19.95 9.32
CA LYS A 115 11.43 -18.72 8.64
C LYS A 115 10.63 -18.56 7.35
N GLY A 116 9.74 -17.57 7.32
CA GLY A 116 8.91 -17.26 6.17
C GLY A 116 9.71 -17.07 4.88
N CYS A 117 9.02 -17.08 3.74
CA CYS A 117 9.66 -16.90 2.44
C CYS A 117 10.34 -15.52 2.31
N LEU A 118 11.40 -15.49 1.51
CA LEU A 118 12.08 -14.26 1.14
C LEU A 118 11.46 -13.70 -0.14
N TRP A 119 11.48 -12.38 -0.24
CA TRP A 119 11.08 -11.64 -1.42
C TRP A 119 12.29 -10.89 -1.97
N THR A 120 12.41 -10.84 -3.28
CA THR A 120 13.46 -10.10 -3.99
C THR A 120 12.86 -9.28 -5.13
N LEU A 121 13.63 -8.32 -5.65
CA LEU A 121 13.30 -7.60 -6.87
C LEU A 121 13.63 -8.47 -8.09
N ASN A 122 12.69 -8.52 -9.03
CA ASN A 122 12.94 -9.14 -10.33
C ASN A 122 13.94 -8.26 -11.12
N PRO A 123 15.12 -8.79 -11.50
CA PRO A 123 16.16 -8.01 -12.17
C PRO A 123 15.69 -7.38 -13.49
N ALA A 124 14.79 -8.04 -14.22
CA ALA A 124 14.25 -7.52 -15.48
C ALA A 124 13.27 -6.35 -15.31
N LYS A 125 12.90 -6.00 -14.06
CA LYS A 125 11.96 -4.93 -13.73
C LYS A 125 12.57 -3.84 -12.85
N VAL A 126 13.85 -3.96 -12.48
CA VAL A 126 14.55 -2.99 -11.62
C VAL A 126 14.55 -1.60 -12.28
N ASP A 127 14.91 -1.49 -13.56
CA ASP A 127 14.98 -0.20 -14.26
C ASP A 127 13.64 0.54 -14.25
N LYS A 128 12.56 -0.19 -14.56
CA LYS A 128 11.18 0.35 -14.50
C LYS A 128 10.82 0.84 -13.10
N MET A 129 11.23 0.10 -12.07
CA MET A 129 10.97 0.49 -10.68
C MET A 129 11.76 1.74 -10.29
N ASP A 130 13.00 1.85 -10.77
CA ASP A 130 13.87 3.00 -10.53
C ASP A 130 13.33 4.25 -11.21
N GLU A 131 12.85 4.15 -12.45
CA GLU A 131 12.16 5.25 -13.14
C GLU A 131 10.95 5.76 -12.37
N GLU A 132 10.10 4.85 -11.86
CA GLU A 132 8.93 5.21 -11.03
C GLU A 132 9.36 5.91 -9.74
N MET A 133 10.42 5.45 -9.07
CA MET A 133 10.95 6.14 -7.89
C MET A 133 11.50 7.54 -8.24
N GLN A 134 12.20 7.67 -9.36
CA GLN A 134 12.73 8.97 -9.81
C GLN A 134 11.62 9.95 -10.18
N LYS A 135 10.52 9.46 -10.76
CA LYS A 135 9.34 10.28 -11.03
C LYS A 135 8.78 10.92 -9.76
N TRP A 136 8.67 10.16 -8.67
CA TRP A 136 8.22 10.71 -7.38
C TRP A 136 9.22 11.70 -6.78
N LYS A 137 10.53 11.43 -6.90
CA LYS A 137 11.59 12.36 -6.47
C LYS A 137 11.55 13.70 -7.20
N ARG A 138 11.29 13.69 -8.51
CA ARG A 138 11.13 14.92 -9.31
C ARG A 138 9.83 15.66 -9.02
N LYS A 139 8.75 14.92 -8.72
CA LYS A 139 7.42 15.50 -8.53
C LYS A 139 7.33 16.34 -7.27
N ASP A 140 7.81 15.82 -6.14
CA ASP A 140 7.78 16.55 -4.86
C ASP A 140 8.87 16.03 -3.89
N PRO A 141 10.11 16.53 -4.02
CA PRO A 141 11.21 16.12 -3.16
C PRO A 141 11.00 16.55 -1.70
N VAL A 142 10.24 17.63 -1.47
CA VAL A 142 9.97 18.16 -0.13
C VAL A 142 8.99 17.26 0.62
N ALA A 143 7.92 16.80 -0.03
CA ALA A 143 6.98 15.86 0.57
C ALA A 143 7.64 14.53 0.93
N ILE A 144 8.54 14.02 0.09
CA ILE A 144 9.34 12.83 0.40
C ILE A 144 10.13 13.05 1.68
N ARG A 145 10.90 14.13 1.74
CA ARG A 145 11.73 14.48 2.90
C ARG A 145 10.90 14.64 4.18
N ARG A 146 9.70 15.21 4.08
CA ARG A 146 8.80 15.37 5.24
C ARG A 146 8.24 14.04 5.75
N SER A 147 8.08 13.05 4.88
CA SER A 147 7.58 11.72 5.24
C SER A 147 8.66 10.78 5.81
N MET A 148 9.93 11.11 5.63
CA MET A 148 11.06 10.28 6.06
C MET A 148 11.55 10.62 7.48
N ALA A 149 11.93 9.59 8.24
CA ALA A 149 12.57 9.76 9.55
C ALA A 149 13.99 10.34 9.41
N ASN A 150 14.76 9.76 8.49
CA ASN A 150 16.14 10.12 8.16
C ASN A 150 16.23 10.28 6.63
N PRO A 151 16.00 11.51 6.11
CA PRO A 151 15.96 11.79 4.68
C PRO A 151 17.33 11.88 4.01
#